data_AF-A0A7H8SMH5-F1
#
_entry.id   AF-A0A7H8SMH5-F1
#
_cell.length_a   1.000
_cell.length_b   1.000
_cell.length_c   1.000
_cell.angle_alpha   90.00
_cell.angle_beta   90.00
_cell.angle_gamma   90.00
#
_symmetry.space_group_name_H-M   'P 1'
#
loop_
_entity.id
_entity.type
_entity.pdbx_description
1 polymer ?
#
loop_
_entity_poly.entity_id
_entity_poly.type
_entity_poly.pdbx_seq_one_letter_code
_entity_poly.pdbx_strand_id
1 'polypeptide(L)'
;MELPTDTVLASYEREIGFIFPEDYKKVLKEVSNIFYGTLELASITNNKEYYRELSIVLSDAREQGLPNNWLPICEDNGSYYCLVPSNEIRYWTADGYSDEIWLNLAEWIKQVWIEGN
;
A
#
# COMPACT_ATOMS: atom_id res chain seq x y z
N MET A 1 -14.87 -6.08 6.40
CA MET A 1 -13.60 -6.73 6.81
C MET A 1 -13.26 -6.27 8.21
N GLU A 2 -12.55 -7.08 8.99
CA GLU A 2 -12.02 -6.66 10.29
C GLU A 2 -10.74 -5.85 10.09
N LEU A 3 -10.59 -4.76 10.84
CA LEU A 3 -9.42 -3.89 10.77
C LEU A 3 -8.22 -4.58 11.42
N PRO A 4 -7.01 -4.49 10.83
CA PRO A 4 -5.82 -5.12 11.40
C PRO A 4 -5.48 -4.52 12.77
N THR A 5 -5.21 -5.38 13.75
CA THR A 5 -4.74 -4.95 15.08
C THR A 5 -3.22 -4.69 15.06
N ASP A 6 -2.70 -3.92 16.01
CA ASP A 6 -1.26 -3.68 16.21
C ASP A 6 -0.39 -4.95 16.13
N THR A 7 -0.88 -6.06 16.70
CA THR A 7 -0.17 -7.35 16.68
C THR A 7 -0.01 -7.91 15.26
N VAL A 8 -1.03 -7.74 14.41
CA VAL A 8 -1.00 -8.19 13.01
C VAL A 8 -0.02 -7.33 12.22
N LEU A 9 -0.09 -6.01 12.39
CA LEU A 9 0.84 -5.05 11.77
C LEU A 9 2.28 -5.36 12.15
N ALA A 10 2.57 -5.56 13.44
CA ALA A 10 3.93 -5.86 13.91
C ALA A 10 4.46 -7.22 13.40
N SER A 11 3.57 -8.20 13.23
CA SER A 11 3.94 -9.49 12.62
C SER A 11 4.24 -9.32 11.13
N TYR A 12 3.45 -8.51 10.42
CA TYR A 12 3.69 -8.14 9.03
C TYR A 12 5.00 -7.40 8.83
N GLU A 13 5.28 -6.38 9.64
CA GLU A 13 6.53 -5.60 9.57
C GLU A 13 7.76 -6.50 9.67
N ARG A 14 7.68 -7.57 10.47
CA ARG A 14 8.74 -8.60 10.59
C ARG A 14 8.78 -9.55 9.41
N GLU A 15 7.64 -9.96 8.87
CA GLU A 15 7.54 -10.88 7.73
C GLU A 15 8.10 -10.23 6.46
N ILE A 16 7.72 -8.97 6.19
CA ILE A 16 8.15 -8.23 5.01
C ILE A 16 9.48 -7.49 5.20
N GLY A 17 9.93 -7.32 6.44
CA GLY A 17 11.14 -6.57 6.78
C GLY A 17 11.05 -5.06 6.57
N PHE A 18 9.83 -4.50 6.61
CA PHE A 18 9.56 -3.07 6.39
C PHE A 18 8.78 -2.52 7.58
N ILE A 19 9.24 -1.41 8.15
CA ILE A 19 8.56 -0.74 9.26
C ILE A 19 7.52 0.20 8.68
N PHE A 20 6.25 -0.04 8.97
CA PHE A 20 5.17 0.82 8.55
C PHE A 20 5.24 2.15 9.32
N PRO A 21 5.10 3.28 8.61
CA PRO A 21 4.88 4.57 9.25
C PRO A 21 3.66 4.54 10.17
N GLU A 22 3.70 5.31 11.25
CA GLU A 22 2.53 5.46 12.13
C GLU A 22 1.30 5.96 11.37
N ASP A 23 1.49 6.83 10.39
CA ASP A 23 0.42 7.36 9.54
C ASP A 23 -0.24 6.24 8.70
N TYR A 24 0.57 5.38 8.09
CA TYR A 24 0.07 4.21 7.34
C TYR A 24 -0.63 3.21 8.25
N LYS A 25 -0.10 2.98 9.46
CA LYS A 25 -0.77 2.12 10.46
C LYS A 25 -2.13 2.67 10.88
N LYS A 26 -2.27 3.99 11.03
CA LYS A 26 -3.57 4.62 11.29
C LYS A 26 -4.51 4.46 10.11
N VAL A 27 -4.02 4.69 8.89
CA VAL A 27 -4.83 4.52 7.68
C VAL A 27 -5.33 3.08 7.54
N LEU A 28 -4.47 2.10 7.78
CA LEU A 28 -4.86 0.70 7.76
C LEU A 28 -5.90 0.35 8.84
N LYS A 29 -5.87 1.03 9.99
CA LYS A 29 -6.82 0.80 11.08
C LYS A 29 -8.11 1.57 10.97
N GLU A 30 -8.13 2.70 10.26
CA GLU A 30 -9.32 3.57 10.19
C GLU A 30 -10.00 3.47 8.83
N VAL A 31 -9.24 3.21 7.76
CA VAL A 31 -9.63 3.50 6.38
C VAL A 31 -9.45 2.29 5.46
N SER A 32 -8.79 1.20 5.88
CA SER A 32 -8.61 0.00 5.02
C SER A 32 -9.91 -0.70 4.65
N ASN A 33 -11.01 -0.41 5.35
CA ASN A 33 -12.34 -0.95 5.06
C ASN A 33 -13.24 0.09 4.35
N ILE A 34 -12.71 1.27 4.01
CA ILE A 34 -13.43 2.27 3.22
C ILE A 34 -13.17 1.98 1.76
N PHE A 35 -14.24 1.73 1.02
CA PHE A 35 -14.26 1.74 -0.43
C PHE A 35 -14.58 3.17 -0.84
N TYR A 36 -13.63 3.86 -1.46
CA TYR A 36 -13.85 5.20 -1.98
C TYR A 36 -13.30 5.30 -3.41
N GLY A 37 -14.16 5.64 -4.36
CA GLY A 37 -13.81 5.75 -5.78
C GLY A 37 -13.48 4.42 -6.47
N THR A 38 -12.56 4.48 -7.44
CA THR A 38 -12.07 3.34 -8.25
C THR A 38 -10.79 2.71 -7.72
N LEU A 39 -10.11 3.35 -6.75
CA LEU A 39 -8.83 2.90 -6.21
C LEU A 39 -9.00 2.17 -4.89
N GLU A 40 -8.26 1.08 -4.75
CA GLU A 40 -8.50 0.09 -3.71
C GLU A 40 -7.22 -0.23 -2.95
N LEU A 41 -7.13 0.33 -1.73
CA LEU A 41 -5.99 0.14 -0.85
C LEU A 41 -5.76 -1.35 -0.52
N ALA A 42 -4.48 -1.73 -0.50
CA ALA A 42 -4.04 -3.01 -0.01
C ALA A 42 -4.43 -3.16 1.46
N SER A 43 -5.08 -4.27 1.77
CA SER A 43 -5.63 -4.54 3.09
C SER A 43 -4.77 -5.58 3.79
N ILE A 44 -4.43 -5.32 5.05
CA ILE A 44 -3.78 -6.33 5.89
C ILE A 44 -4.87 -7.10 6.63
N THR A 45 -4.99 -8.38 6.34
CA THR A 45 -5.98 -9.28 6.95
C THR A 45 -5.34 -10.62 7.26
N ASN A 46 -5.88 -11.33 8.24
CA ASN A 46 -5.48 -12.72 8.48
C ASN A 46 -5.88 -13.66 7.34
N ASN A 47 -6.80 -13.23 6.47
CA ASN A 47 -7.26 -14.00 5.32
C ASN A 47 -6.38 -13.73 4.09
N LYS A 48 -5.27 -14.47 3.98
CA LYS A 48 -4.32 -14.42 2.85
C LYS A 48 -4.90 -14.89 1.50
N GLU A 49 -6.20 -15.19 1.42
CA GLU A 49 -6.89 -15.54 0.18
C GLU A 49 -7.47 -14.32 -0.54
N TYR A 50 -7.45 -13.14 0.08
CA TYR A 50 -7.97 -11.92 -0.52
C TYR A 50 -6.95 -11.35 -1.52
N TYR A 51 -7.34 -11.16 -2.78
CA TYR A 51 -6.42 -10.67 -3.82
C TYR A 51 -5.81 -9.29 -3.52
N ARG A 52 -6.46 -8.48 -2.68
CA ARG A 52 -5.94 -7.19 -2.19
C ARG A 52 -5.09 -7.30 -0.93
N GLU A 53 -4.81 -8.51 -0.51
CA GLU A 53 -3.94 -8.71 0.63
C GLU A 53 -2.55 -8.20 0.27
N LEU A 54 -2.02 -7.33 1.11
CA LEU A 54 -0.73 -6.65 0.93
C LEU A 54 0.41 -7.62 0.55
N SER A 55 0.50 -8.82 1.13
CA SER A 55 1.55 -9.78 0.76
C SER A 55 1.39 -10.32 -0.65
N ILE A 56 0.15 -10.50 -1.13
CA ILE A 56 -0.09 -10.93 -2.52
C ILE A 56 0.33 -9.81 -3.47
N VAL A 57 -0.17 -8.59 -3.23
CA VAL A 57 0.18 -7.40 -4.02
C VAL A 57 1.69 -7.16 -4.01
N LEU A 58 2.32 -7.31 -2.84
CA LEU A 58 3.77 -7.22 -2.67
C LEU A 58 4.50 -8.32 -3.44
N SER A 59 4.04 -9.57 -3.38
CA SER A 59 4.67 -10.69 -4.09
C SER A 59 4.58 -10.47 -5.60
N ASP A 60 3.42 -10.07 -6.09
CA ASP A 60 3.20 -9.81 -7.52
C ASP A 60 4.09 -8.66 -8.01
N ALA A 61 4.10 -7.53 -7.30
CA ALA A 61 4.99 -6.41 -7.64
C ALA A 61 6.48 -6.79 -7.56
N ARG A 62 6.88 -7.63 -6.60
CA ARG A 62 8.25 -8.15 -6.48
C ARG A 62 8.63 -9.01 -7.67
N GLU A 63 7.73 -9.87 -8.15
CA GLU A 63 7.93 -10.68 -9.36
C GLU A 63 8.12 -9.80 -10.60
N GLN A 64 7.46 -8.63 -10.64
CA GLN A 64 7.64 -7.65 -11.70
C GLN A 64 8.94 -6.81 -11.58
N GLY A 65 9.63 -6.88 -10.44
CA GLY A 65 10.92 -6.19 -10.22
C GLY A 65 10.89 -5.03 -9.22
N LEU A 66 9.82 -4.89 -8.43
CA LEU A 66 9.71 -3.86 -7.39
C LEU A 66 10.88 -3.97 -6.38
N PRO A 67 11.54 -2.85 -5.99
CA PRO A 67 12.65 -2.85 -5.04
C PRO A 67 12.27 -3.32 -3.64
N ASN A 68 13.08 -4.19 -3.01
CA ASN A 68 12.81 -4.79 -1.69
C ASN A 68 12.49 -3.81 -0.54
N ASN A 69 12.89 -2.55 -0.70
CA ASN A 69 12.68 -1.50 0.29
C ASN A 69 11.40 -0.71 0.04
N TRP A 70 10.60 -1.05 -0.98
CA TRP A 70 9.36 -0.36 -1.35
C TRP A 70 8.17 -1.25 -1.01
N LEU A 71 7.08 -0.63 -0.57
CA LEU A 71 5.89 -1.33 -0.13
C LEU A 71 4.69 -0.90 -0.98
N PRO A 72 4.09 -1.79 -1.80
CA PRO A 72 2.92 -1.43 -2.59
C PRO A 72 1.69 -1.34 -1.70
N ILE A 73 1.14 -0.13 -1.56
CA ILE A 73 -0.02 0.16 -0.71
C ILE A 73 -1.34 0.12 -1.48
N CYS A 74 -1.30 0.18 -2.81
CA CYS A 74 -2.47 0.15 -3.69
C CYS A 74 -2.03 -0.39 -5.05
N GLU A 75 -2.82 -1.31 -5.61
CA GLU A 75 -2.66 -1.79 -6.99
C GLU A 75 -3.62 -1.03 -7.90
N ASP A 76 -3.16 -0.74 -9.11
CA ASP A 76 -3.86 0.04 -10.12
C ASP A 76 -3.55 -0.51 -11.51
N ASN A 77 -4.34 -1.49 -11.95
CA ASN A 77 -4.31 -2.09 -13.27
C ASN A 77 -2.91 -2.56 -13.72
N GLY A 78 -2.18 -3.22 -12.81
CA GLY A 78 -0.79 -3.68 -13.03
C GLY A 78 0.29 -2.66 -12.66
N SER A 79 -0.09 -1.50 -12.16
CA SER A 79 0.80 -0.50 -11.55
C SER A 79 0.58 -0.44 -10.04
N TYR A 80 1.52 0.10 -9.29
CA TYR A 80 1.48 0.06 -7.84
C TYR A 80 1.89 1.39 -7.23
N TYR A 81 1.04 1.93 -6.36
CA TYR A 81 1.46 3.01 -5.47
C TYR A 81 2.29 2.42 -4.34
N CYS A 82 3.55 2.80 -4.27
CA CYS A 82 4.55 2.23 -3.39
C CYS A 82 5.01 3.24 -2.35
N LEU A 83 4.86 2.91 -1.08
CA LEU A 83 5.46 3.62 0.02
C LEU A 83 6.94 3.29 0.12
N VAL A 84 7.78 4.33 0.11
CA VAL A 84 9.24 4.20 0.23
C VAL A 84 9.71 4.50 1.66
N PRO A 85 10.94 4.11 2.04
CA PRO A 85 11.46 4.34 3.41
C PRO A 85 11.54 5.82 3.79
N SER A 86 11.59 6.72 2.80
CA SER A 86 11.54 8.18 3.00
C SER A 86 10.16 8.68 3.45
N ASN A 87 9.17 7.80 3.63
CA ASN A 87 7.78 8.14 3.94
C ASN A 87 7.03 8.83 2.79
N GLU A 88 7.59 8.78 1.58
CA GLU A 88 6.97 9.27 0.34
C GLU A 88 6.21 8.13 -0.35
N ILE A 89 5.19 8.46 -1.14
CA ILE A 89 4.52 7.50 -2.03
C ILE A 89 5.06 7.73 -3.44
N ARG A 90 5.37 6.66 -4.16
CA ARG A 90 5.80 6.70 -5.55
C ARG A 90 4.91 5.80 -6.38
N TYR A 91 4.47 6.27 -7.53
CA TYR A 91 3.81 5.39 -8.48
C TYR A 91 4.87 4.57 -9.19
N TRP A 92 4.76 3.25 -9.12
CA TRP A 92 5.69 2.31 -9.75
C TRP A 92 4.95 1.53 -10.84
N THR A 93 5.54 1.52 -12.02
CA THR A 93 5.07 0.78 -13.20
C THR A 93 6.17 -0.17 -13.65
N ALA A 94 5.80 -1.36 -14.12
CA ALA A 94 6.75 -2.31 -14.69
C ALA A 94 7.49 -1.73 -15.92
N ASP A 95 6.83 -0.83 -16.67
CA ASP A 95 7.41 -0.14 -17.82
C ASP A 95 8.42 0.97 -17.44
N GLY A 96 8.48 1.38 -16.16
CA GLY A 96 9.46 2.35 -15.65
C GLY A 96 9.18 3.82 -15.99
N TYR A 97 7.94 4.18 -16.33
CA TYR A 97 7.56 5.51 -16.86
C TYR A 97 6.91 6.46 -15.85
N SER A 98 6.95 6.15 -14.56
CA SER A 98 6.20 6.91 -13.55
C SER A 98 7.12 7.86 -12.76
N ASP A 99 6.91 9.17 -12.95
CA ASP A 99 7.56 10.25 -12.19
C ASP A 99 6.66 10.81 -11.06
N GLU A 100 5.51 10.19 -10.81
CA GLU A 100 4.56 10.66 -9.81
C GLU A 100 5.01 10.28 -8.39
N ILE A 101 5.15 11.32 -7.56
CA ILE A 101 5.64 11.22 -6.19
C ILE A 101 4.76 12.09 -5.30
N TRP A 102 4.35 11.55 -4.16
CA TRP A 102 3.66 12.27 -3.11
C TRP A 102 4.51 12.31 -1.84
N LEU A 103 4.51 13.45 -1.18
CA LEU A 103 5.34 13.69 0.01
C LEU A 103 5.01 12.74 1.18
N ASN A 104 3.76 12.31 1.28
CA ASN A 104 3.30 11.39 2.31
C ASN A 104 1.98 10.73 1.88
N LEU A 105 1.59 9.74 2.67
CA LEU A 105 0.34 9.00 2.46
C LEU A 105 -0.90 9.91 2.50
N ALA A 106 -0.97 10.87 3.42
CA ALA A 106 -2.11 11.77 3.53
C ALA A 106 -2.30 12.64 2.29
N GLU A 107 -1.20 13.15 1.71
CA GLU A 107 -1.23 13.88 0.43
C GLU A 107 -1.68 12.99 -0.72
N TRP A 108 -1.20 11.74 -0.79
CA TRP A 108 -1.66 10.77 -1.80
C TRP A 108 -3.16 10.48 -1.64
N ILE A 109 -3.62 10.18 -0.42
CA ILE A 109 -5.03 9.94 -0.13
C ILE A 109 -5.86 11.15 -0.56
N LYS A 110 -5.44 12.35 -0.21
CA LYS A 110 -6.19 13.55 -0.55
C LYS A 110 -6.24 13.78 -2.06
N GLN A 111 -5.09 13.79 -2.73
CA GLN A 111 -4.99 14.17 -4.15
C GLN A 111 -5.48 13.06 -5.09
N VAL A 112 -5.15 11.81 -4.79
CA VAL A 112 -5.45 10.66 -5.66
C VAL A 112 -6.75 9.99 -5.25
N TRP A 113 -6.91 9.70 -3.95
CA TRP A 113 -8.06 8.92 -3.49
C TRP A 113 -9.34 9.74 -3.29
N ILE A 114 -9.22 10.99 -2.80
CA ILE A 114 -10.38 11.87 -2.52
C ILE A 114 -10.66 12.83 -3.67
N GLU A 115 -9.67 13.59 -4.12
CA GLU A 115 -9.82 14.63 -5.16
C GLU A 115 -9.69 14.08 -6.60
N GLY A 116 -9.05 12.92 -6.77
CA GLY A 116 -8.82 12.28 -8.06
C GLY A 116 -10.01 11.51 -8.63
N ASN A 117 -11.17 11.53 -7.94
CA ASN A 117 -12.38 10.79 -8.31
C ASN A 117 -13.59 11.69 -8.58
#